data_AF-A0A1V6GWG2-F1
#
_entry.id   AF-A0A1V6GWG2-F1
#
_cell.length_a   1.000
_cell.length_b   1.000
_cell.length_c   1.000
_cell.angle_alpha   90.00
_cell.angle_beta   90.00
_cell.angle_gamma   90.00
#
_symmetry.space_group_name_H-M   'P 1'
#
loop_
_entity.id
_entity.type
_entity.pdbx_description
1 polymer ?
#
loop_
_entity_poly.entity_id
_entity_poly.type
_entity_poly.pdbx_seq_one_letter_code
_entity_poly.pdbx_strand_id
1 'polypeptide(L)'
;MEEPKLAIGDGGMGFWSALREVYPQTREQRCWVHKTANVLNQLPKKLHPMAKKMLQEIYLSPDKAQAERGIGRFVNVFEDKYPKAVKSLTKDAEELLTFYDFPAAHFQHIRTTNPIESSFSTIRLRTKKMRNCGNRKTTLAMLYKLSQQVEKGWRKLRGFKEIPYVLEGMPYLDGSRMENAVV
;
A
#
# COMPACT_ATOMS: atom_id res chain seq x y z
N MET A 1 17.66 -12.05 -10.16
CA MET A 1 16.28 -11.82 -9.68
C MET A 1 15.82 -10.57 -10.40
N GLU A 2 14.69 -10.60 -11.09
CA GLU A 2 14.17 -9.39 -11.75
C GLU A 2 13.75 -8.37 -10.70
N GLU A 3 13.99 -7.10 -11.01
CA GLU A 3 13.66 -5.99 -10.13
C GLU A 3 12.13 -5.80 -10.02
N PRO A 4 11.56 -5.69 -8.80
CA PRO A 4 10.15 -5.36 -8.63
C PRO A 4 9.83 -4.02 -9.29
N LYS A 5 8.68 -3.92 -9.97
CA LYS A 5 8.25 -2.62 -10.53
C LYS A 5 7.67 -1.67 -9.47
N LEU A 6 7.14 -2.22 -8.38
CA LEU A 6 6.54 -1.49 -7.27
C LEU A 6 6.83 -2.18 -5.95
N ALA A 7 7.26 -1.41 -4.95
CA ALA A 7 7.32 -1.83 -3.56
C ALA A 7 6.37 -0.98 -2.71
N ILE A 8 5.55 -1.64 -1.89
CA ILE A 8 4.59 -0.98 -1.00
C ILE A 8 4.96 -1.29 0.43
N GLY A 9 5.20 -0.26 1.24
CA GLY A 9 5.66 -0.41 2.60
C GLY A 9 5.10 0.64 3.56
N ASP A 10 5.35 0.42 4.84
CA ASP A 10 5.13 1.42 5.89
C ASP A 10 6.28 2.45 5.90
N GLY A 11 6.53 3.11 7.04
CA GLY A 11 7.63 4.08 7.18
C GLY A 11 8.95 3.52 7.68
N GLY A 12 9.16 2.21 7.66
CA GLY A 12 10.41 1.60 8.11
C GLY A 12 11.61 2.03 7.26
N MET A 13 12.51 2.86 7.82
CA MET A 13 13.66 3.44 7.08
C MET A 13 14.62 2.38 6.52
N GLY A 14 14.83 1.27 7.24
CA GLY A 14 15.75 0.21 6.80
C GLY A 14 15.28 -0.51 5.54
N PHE A 15 13.96 -0.68 5.36
CA PHE A 15 13.40 -1.32 4.17
C PHE A 15 13.66 -0.47 2.92
N TRP A 16 13.34 0.82 2.98
CA TRP A 16 13.51 1.73 1.84
C TRP A 16 14.98 1.95 1.48
N SER A 17 15.85 2.03 2.49
CA SER A 17 17.30 2.15 2.26
C SER A 17 17.85 0.93 1.52
N ALA A 18 17.49 -0.28 1.97
CA ALA A 18 17.91 -1.52 1.31
C ALA A 18 17.28 -1.69 -0.08
N LEU A 19 16.03 -1.25 -0.25
CA LEU A 19 15.36 -1.29 -1.56
C LEU A 19 16.11 -0.45 -2.58
N ARG A 20 16.45 0.80 -2.25
CA ARG A 20 17.18 1.71 -3.16
C ARG A 20 18.58 1.21 -3.49
N GLU A 21 19.21 0.49 -2.57
CA GLU A 21 20.54 -0.12 -2.78
C GLU A 21 20.48 -1.33 -3.71
N VAL A 22 19.53 -2.23 -3.51
CA VAL A 22 19.43 -3.50 -4.26
C VAL A 22 18.65 -3.33 -5.57
N TYR A 23 17.66 -2.45 -5.58
CA TYR A 23 16.67 -2.23 -6.64
C TYR A 23 16.38 -0.73 -6.84
N PRO A 24 17.29 0.01 -7.48
CA PRO A 24 17.20 1.46 -7.63
C PRO A 24 16.10 1.95 -8.58
N GLN A 25 15.58 1.10 -9.47
CA GLN A 25 14.48 1.41 -10.39
C GLN A 25 13.10 1.02 -9.82
N THR A 26 13.04 0.26 -8.72
CA THR A 26 11.78 -0.08 -8.06
C THR A 26 11.09 1.20 -7.58
N ARG A 27 9.85 1.38 -8.02
CA ARG A 27 9.04 2.52 -7.56
C ARG A 27 8.56 2.30 -6.15
N GLU A 28 8.60 3.36 -5.35
CA GLU A 28 8.18 3.31 -3.96
C GLU A 28 6.73 3.78 -3.81
N GLN A 29 5.99 3.06 -2.96
CA GLN A 29 4.68 3.49 -2.53
C GLN A 29 4.49 3.35 -1.03
N ARG A 30 3.92 4.38 -0.41
CA ARG A 30 3.54 4.33 1.00
C ARG A 30 2.16 3.70 1.16
N CYS A 31 2.05 2.82 2.14
CA CYS A 31 0.81 2.10 2.39
C CYS A 31 -0.29 3.02 2.93
N TRP A 32 -1.42 3.12 2.21
CA TRP A 32 -2.58 3.93 2.60
C TRP A 32 -3.19 3.55 3.95
N VAL A 33 -3.15 2.26 4.32
CA VAL A 33 -3.67 1.79 5.62
C VAL A 33 -2.84 2.35 6.77
N HIS A 34 -1.52 2.19 6.70
CA HIS A 34 -0.60 2.73 7.71
C HIS A 34 -0.59 4.26 7.70
N LYS A 35 -0.66 4.87 6.52
CA LYS A 35 -0.77 6.33 6.37
C LYS A 35 -2.01 6.86 7.09
N THR A 36 -3.16 6.24 6.85
CA THR A 36 -4.42 6.63 7.50
C THR A 36 -4.27 6.56 9.02
N ALA A 37 -3.75 5.46 9.56
CA ALA A 37 -3.50 5.34 11.00
C ALA A 37 -2.56 6.44 11.53
N ASN A 38 -1.47 6.73 10.83
CA ASN A 38 -0.50 7.76 11.21
C ASN A 38 -1.11 9.17 11.21
N VAL A 39 -1.99 9.48 10.26
CA VAL A 39 -2.69 10.78 10.21
C VAL A 39 -3.71 10.86 11.36
N LEU A 40 -4.51 9.82 11.58
CA LEU A 40 -5.50 9.79 12.65
C LEU A 40 -4.89 9.89 14.05
N ASN A 41 -3.69 9.35 14.25
CA ASN A 41 -2.94 9.47 15.51
C ASN A 41 -2.55 10.93 15.85
N GLN A 42 -2.57 11.84 14.88
CA GLN A 42 -2.33 13.27 15.09
C GLN A 42 -3.62 14.09 15.26
N LEU A 43 -4.79 13.42 15.33
CA LEU A 43 -6.10 14.05 15.42
C LEU A 43 -6.88 13.57 16.65
N PRO A 44 -7.70 14.43 17.29
CA PRO A 44 -8.67 14.01 18.28
C PRO A 44 -9.65 12.96 17.72
N LYS A 45 -10.00 11.94 18.54
CA LYS A 45 -10.91 10.85 18.15
C LYS A 45 -12.22 11.32 17.52
N LYS A 46 -12.79 12.44 18.01
CA LYS A 46 -14.02 13.04 17.47
C LYS A 46 -13.93 13.43 15.98
N LEU A 47 -12.74 13.70 15.47
CA LEU A 47 -12.50 14.07 14.07
C LEU A 47 -12.16 12.87 13.19
N HIS A 48 -11.93 11.68 13.77
CA HIS A 48 -11.51 10.49 13.02
C HIS A 48 -12.49 10.10 11.92
N PRO A 49 -13.84 10.11 12.11
CA PRO A 49 -14.77 9.76 11.05
C PRO A 49 -14.64 10.69 9.82
N MET A 50 -14.55 12.00 10.05
CA MET A 50 -14.40 13.00 8.99
C MET A 50 -13.05 12.85 8.28
N ALA A 51 -11.95 12.81 9.03
CA ALA A 51 -10.61 12.68 8.46
C ALA A 51 -10.45 11.38 7.67
N LYS A 52 -11.00 10.27 8.18
CA LYS A 52 -10.99 8.99 7.47
C LYS A 52 -11.75 9.13 6.15
N LYS A 53 -12.96 9.69 6.14
CA LYS A 53 -13.74 9.88 4.90
C LYS A 53 -12.96 10.69 3.86
N MET A 54 -12.35 11.80 4.26
CA MET A 54 -11.54 12.63 3.36
C MET A 54 -10.32 11.88 2.81
N LEU A 55 -9.62 11.10 3.65
CA LEU A 55 -8.51 10.26 3.19
C LEU A 55 -8.98 9.18 2.20
N GLN A 56 -10.15 8.58 2.43
CA GLN A 56 -10.74 7.61 1.50
C GLN A 56 -11.08 8.24 0.16
N GLU A 57 -11.66 9.45 0.16
CA GLU A 57 -11.94 10.19 -1.08
C GLU A 57 -10.67 10.46 -1.89
N ILE A 58 -9.55 10.75 -1.23
CA ILE A 58 -8.25 10.95 -1.92
C ILE A 58 -7.84 9.67 -2.64
N TYR A 59 -7.66 8.57 -1.92
CA TYR A 59 -7.09 7.38 -2.56
C TYR A 59 -8.09 6.65 -3.46
N LEU A 60 -9.40 6.92 -3.34
CA LEU A 60 -10.45 6.41 -4.24
C LEU A 60 -10.74 7.34 -5.42
N SER A 61 -10.04 8.47 -5.53
CA SER A 61 -10.22 9.41 -6.65
C SER A 61 -10.00 8.71 -8.00
N PRO A 62 -10.70 9.13 -9.07
CA PRO A 62 -10.61 8.48 -10.38
C PRO A 62 -9.26 8.71 -11.06
N ASP A 63 -8.61 9.86 -10.79
CA ASP A 63 -7.33 10.27 -11.37
C ASP A 63 -6.45 10.95 -10.32
N LYS A 64 -5.15 11.03 -10.61
CA LYS A 64 -4.12 11.60 -9.73
C LYS A 64 -4.40 13.08 -9.43
N ALA A 65 -4.84 13.85 -10.42
CA ALA A 65 -5.12 15.27 -10.24
C ALA A 65 -6.28 15.52 -9.25
N GLN A 66 -7.32 14.67 -9.27
CA GLN A 66 -8.41 14.70 -8.29
C GLN A 66 -7.94 14.31 -6.89
N ALA A 67 -7.05 13.32 -6.78
CA ALA A 67 -6.44 12.93 -5.52
C ALA A 67 -5.63 14.08 -4.91
N GLU A 68 -4.81 14.78 -5.72
CA GLU A 68 -4.04 15.95 -5.32
C GLU A 68 -4.94 17.10 -4.84
N ARG A 69 -6.04 17.38 -5.56
CA ARG A 69 -7.07 18.33 -5.09
C ARG A 69 -7.68 17.88 -3.76
N GLY A 70 -7.87 16.58 -3.56
CA GLY A 70 -8.32 16.01 -2.30
C GLY A 70 -7.35 16.25 -1.14
N ILE A 71 -6.03 16.11 -1.40
CA ILE A 71 -4.99 16.46 -0.43
C ILE A 71 -5.06 17.94 -0.08
N GLY A 72 -5.20 18.83 -1.08
CA GLY A 72 -5.39 20.27 -0.85
C GLY A 72 -6.61 20.60 0.03
N ARG A 73 -7.74 19.91 -0.19
CA ARG A 73 -8.91 20.05 0.70
C ARG A 73 -8.61 19.58 2.13
N PHE A 74 -7.87 18.49 2.29
CA PHE A 74 -7.46 18.00 3.61
C PHE A 74 -6.57 19.01 4.34
N VAL A 75 -5.60 19.61 3.62
CA VAL A 75 -4.74 20.68 4.13
C VAL A 75 -5.60 21.84 4.63
N ASN A 76 -6.47 22.39 3.79
CA ASN A 76 -7.32 23.54 4.14
C ASN A 76 -8.21 23.32 5.37
N VAL A 77 -8.66 22.08 5.61
CA VAL A 77 -9.54 21.77 6.76
C VAL A 77 -8.75 21.62 8.06
N PHE A 78 -7.54 21.07 8.01
CA PHE A 78 -6.81 20.65 9.20
C PHE A 78 -5.56 21.46 9.53
N GLU A 79 -5.01 22.25 8.60
CA GLU A 79 -3.70 22.90 8.76
C GLU A 79 -3.65 23.85 9.97
N ASP A 80 -4.63 24.74 10.11
CA ASP A 80 -4.66 25.75 11.18
C ASP A 80 -4.60 25.14 12.59
N LYS A 81 -5.30 24.02 12.81
CA LYS A 81 -5.47 23.41 14.14
C LYS A 81 -4.62 22.15 14.34
N TYR A 82 -4.30 21.45 13.27
CA TYR A 82 -3.64 20.14 13.31
C TYR A 82 -2.54 20.02 12.24
N PRO A 83 -1.54 20.92 12.25
CA PRO A 83 -0.47 20.93 11.23
C PRO A 83 0.35 19.63 11.22
N LYS A 84 0.42 18.91 12.34
CA LYS A 84 1.07 17.59 12.42
C LYS A 84 0.35 16.52 11.60
N ALA A 85 -0.99 16.56 11.55
CA ALA A 85 -1.78 15.63 10.75
C ALA A 85 -1.57 15.91 9.25
N VAL A 86 -1.57 17.19 8.88
CA VAL A 86 -1.29 17.63 7.50
C VAL A 86 0.12 17.23 7.08
N LYS A 87 1.14 17.56 7.88
CA LYS A 87 2.53 17.16 7.63
C LYS A 87 2.69 15.64 7.50
N SER A 88 1.94 14.87 8.31
CA SER A 88 1.95 13.41 8.24
C SER A 88 1.41 12.90 6.89
N LEU A 89 0.44 13.59 6.28
CA LEU A 89 -0.09 13.26 4.96
C LEU A 89 0.84 13.75 3.85
N THR A 90 1.16 15.05 3.83
CA THR A 90 1.83 15.73 2.71
C THR A 90 3.28 15.28 2.50
N LYS A 91 4.00 14.89 3.56
CA LYS A 91 5.40 14.45 3.46
C LYS A 91 5.63 13.22 2.57
N ASP A 92 4.59 12.42 2.33
CA ASP A 92 4.67 11.20 1.52
C ASP A 92 3.60 11.26 0.40
N ALA A 93 3.15 12.46 0.00
CA ALA A 93 2.01 12.63 -0.90
C ALA A 93 2.26 12.01 -2.28
N GLU A 94 3.45 12.21 -2.83
CA GLU A 94 3.82 11.65 -4.13
C GLU A 94 3.83 10.12 -4.10
N GLU A 95 4.52 9.55 -3.10
CA GLU A 95 4.63 8.10 -2.94
C GLU A 95 3.29 7.44 -2.57
N LEU A 96 2.33 8.19 -2.01
CA LEU A 96 0.98 7.67 -1.78
C LEU A 96 0.19 7.51 -3.09
N LEU A 97 0.51 8.30 -4.12
CA LEU A 97 -0.21 8.34 -5.39
C LEU A 97 0.49 7.57 -6.52
N THR A 98 1.66 6.96 -6.26
CA THR A 98 2.42 6.13 -7.22
C THR A 98 1.55 5.08 -7.93
N PHE A 99 0.52 4.56 -7.27
CA PHE A 99 -0.36 3.55 -7.85
C PHE A 99 -1.07 4.01 -9.12
N TYR A 100 -1.30 5.32 -9.35
CA TYR A 100 -1.97 5.81 -10.55
C TYR A 100 -1.22 5.49 -11.84
N ASP A 101 0.09 5.22 -11.73
CA ASP A 101 0.95 4.88 -12.85
C ASP A 101 1.08 3.36 -13.05
N PHE A 102 0.12 2.60 -12.52
CA PHE A 102 -0.05 1.15 -12.68
C PHE A 102 -1.45 0.87 -13.25
N PRO A 103 -1.80 -0.36 -13.66
CA PRO A 103 -3.14 -0.64 -14.19
C PRO A 103 -4.27 -0.39 -13.18
N ALA A 104 -5.38 0.24 -13.62
CA ALA A 104 -6.53 0.53 -12.77
C ALA A 104 -7.09 -0.72 -12.05
N ALA A 105 -7.07 -1.86 -12.75
CA ALA A 105 -7.52 -3.14 -12.22
C ALA A 105 -6.71 -3.59 -10.98
N HIS A 106 -5.48 -3.11 -10.81
CA HIS A 106 -4.60 -3.44 -9.69
C HIS A 106 -4.81 -2.50 -8.49
N PHE A 107 -5.43 -1.33 -8.67
CA PHE A 107 -5.53 -0.30 -7.63
C PHE A 107 -6.16 -0.81 -6.33
N GLN A 108 -7.14 -1.70 -6.42
CA GLN A 108 -7.76 -2.28 -5.23
C GLN A 108 -6.79 -3.14 -4.38
N HIS A 109 -5.81 -3.76 -5.02
CA HIS A 109 -4.81 -4.60 -4.37
C HIS A 109 -3.66 -3.74 -3.85
N ILE A 110 -3.28 -2.71 -4.61
CA ILE A 110 -2.19 -1.78 -4.28
C ILE A 110 -2.57 -0.83 -3.12
N ARG A 111 -3.81 -0.34 -3.06
CA ARG A 111 -4.27 0.62 -2.04
C ARG A 111 -4.66 -0.03 -0.71
N THR A 112 -4.72 -1.36 -0.63
CA THR A 112 -5.19 -2.07 0.56
C THR A 112 -4.15 -3.07 1.05
N THR A 113 -4.24 -3.46 2.32
CA THR A 113 -3.40 -4.53 2.88
C THR A 113 -4.06 -5.90 2.80
N ASN A 114 -5.23 -6.01 2.14
CA ASN A 114 -6.00 -7.25 2.11
C ASN A 114 -5.22 -8.47 1.57
N PRO A 115 -4.40 -8.36 0.50
CA PRO A 115 -3.59 -9.50 0.03
C PRO A 115 -2.67 -10.09 1.12
N ILE A 116 -2.15 -9.23 1.99
CA ILE A 116 -1.22 -9.61 3.06
C ILE A 116 -1.98 -10.01 4.34
N GLU A 117 -2.92 -9.17 4.79
CA GLU A 117 -3.66 -9.38 6.04
C GLU A 117 -4.63 -10.56 5.96
N SER A 118 -5.23 -10.84 4.81
CA SER A 118 -6.06 -12.05 4.64
C SER A 118 -5.22 -13.31 4.83
N SER A 119 -4.01 -13.35 4.28
CA SER A 119 -3.08 -14.46 4.44
C SER A 119 -2.61 -14.58 5.90
N PHE A 120 -2.22 -13.47 6.53
CA PHE A 120 -1.76 -13.46 7.92
C PHE A 120 -2.87 -13.69 8.94
N SER A 121 -4.13 -13.37 8.64
CA SER A 121 -5.25 -13.60 9.56
C SER A 121 -5.39 -15.08 9.94
N THR A 122 -5.27 -15.97 8.96
CA THR A 122 -5.34 -17.43 9.16
C THR A 122 -4.17 -17.93 9.99
N ILE A 123 -2.98 -17.39 9.74
CA ILE A 123 -1.76 -17.71 10.50
C ILE A 123 -1.92 -17.26 11.95
N ARG A 124 -2.30 -15.99 12.19
CA ARG A 124 -2.50 -15.42 13.53
C ARG A 124 -3.57 -16.19 14.32
N LEU A 125 -4.66 -16.62 13.68
CA LEU A 125 -5.71 -17.41 14.31
C LEU A 125 -5.16 -18.74 14.84
N ARG A 126 -4.34 -19.43 14.04
CA ARG A 126 -3.79 -20.74 14.39
C ARG A 126 -2.65 -20.63 15.41
N THR A 127 -1.81 -19.60 15.31
CA THR A 127 -0.75 -19.35 16.30
C THR A 127 -1.33 -18.96 17.65
N LYS A 128 -2.38 -18.12 17.71
CA LYS A 128 -3.06 -17.74 18.97
C LYS A 128 -3.69 -18.93 19.70
N LYS A 129 -4.14 -19.96 18.97
CA LYS A 129 -4.71 -21.18 19.58
C LYS A 129 -3.67 -22.10 20.22
N MET A 130 -2.38 -21.92 19.92
CA MET A 130 -1.35 -22.71 20.55
C MET A 130 -1.01 -22.18 21.94
N ARG A 131 -0.94 -23.06 22.92
CA ARG A 131 -0.58 -22.68 24.30
C ARG A 131 0.89 -22.33 24.47
N ASN A 132 1.79 -22.96 23.70
CA ASN A 132 3.24 -22.72 23.76
C ASN A 132 3.79 -22.48 22.36
N CYS A 133 4.43 -21.33 22.15
CA CYS A 133 5.34 -21.13 21.02
C CYS A 133 6.63 -21.86 21.39
N GLY A 134 7.03 -22.87 20.60
CA GLY A 134 8.30 -23.56 20.80
C GLY A 134 9.51 -22.63 20.55
N ASN A 135 10.68 -23.21 20.32
CA ASN A 135 11.85 -22.44 19.91
C ASN A 135 11.66 -21.79 18.52
N ARG A 136 12.54 -20.85 18.16
CA ARG A 136 12.51 -20.12 16.88
C ARG A 136 12.35 -21.05 15.67
N LYS A 137 13.06 -22.18 15.65
CA LYS A 137 13.03 -23.14 14.53
C LYS A 137 11.64 -23.77 14.37
N THR A 138 11.04 -24.21 15.47
CA THR A 138 9.68 -24.77 15.48
C THR A 138 8.65 -23.74 15.03
N THR A 139 8.75 -22.50 15.52
CA THR A 139 7.84 -21.41 15.14
C THR A 139 7.96 -21.07 13.65
N LEU A 140 9.17 -21.01 13.10
CA LEU A 140 9.40 -20.79 11.67
C LEU A 140 8.85 -21.94 10.81
N ALA A 141 9.11 -23.20 11.20
CA ALA A 141 8.62 -24.35 10.46
C ALA A 141 7.08 -24.39 10.40
N MET A 142 6.43 -24.03 11.51
CA MET A 142 4.99 -23.92 11.58
C MET A 142 4.45 -22.76 10.74
N LEU A 143 5.04 -21.56 10.85
CA LEU A 143 4.64 -20.41 10.02
C LEU A 143 4.74 -20.76 8.53
N TYR A 144 5.82 -21.42 8.13
CA TYR A 144 6.00 -21.93 6.77
C TYR A 144 4.87 -22.90 6.37
N LYS A 145 4.58 -23.92 7.20
CA LYS A 145 3.51 -24.88 6.91
C LYS A 145 2.13 -24.25 6.85
N LEU A 146 1.84 -23.27 7.71
CA LEU A 146 0.58 -22.53 7.66
C LEU A 146 0.50 -21.68 6.39
N SER A 147 1.59 -21.04 5.99
CA SER A 147 1.67 -20.27 4.75
C SER A 147 1.39 -21.14 3.52
N GLN A 148 1.99 -22.35 3.46
CA GLN A 148 1.69 -23.33 2.39
C GLN A 148 0.22 -23.76 2.35
N GLN A 149 -0.49 -23.80 3.49
CA GLN A 149 -1.93 -24.09 3.48
C GLN A 149 -2.77 -22.92 2.99
N VAL A 150 -2.37 -21.70 3.35
CA VAL A 150 -3.04 -20.46 2.92
C VAL A 150 -2.86 -20.23 1.42
N GLU A 151 -1.66 -20.51 0.90
CA GLU A 151 -1.30 -20.39 -0.51
C GLU A 151 -2.27 -21.12 -1.44
N LYS A 152 -2.77 -22.29 -1.04
CA LYS A 152 -3.74 -23.08 -1.83
C LYS A 152 -5.04 -22.34 -2.13
N GLY A 153 -5.39 -21.34 -1.32
CA GLY A 153 -6.59 -20.52 -1.50
C GLY A 153 -6.36 -19.23 -2.27
N TRP A 154 -5.13 -18.96 -2.72
CA TRP A 154 -4.81 -17.72 -3.41
C TRP A 154 -5.49 -17.64 -4.77
N ARG A 155 -5.95 -16.44 -5.08
CA ARG A 155 -6.60 -16.10 -6.35
C ARG A 155 -5.66 -15.21 -7.15
N LYS A 156 -5.74 -15.31 -8.48
CA LYS A 156 -5.06 -14.36 -9.37
C LYS A 156 -5.48 -12.93 -9.04
N LEU A 157 -4.56 -11.99 -9.21
CA LEU A 157 -4.87 -10.57 -9.10
C LEU A 157 -5.93 -10.18 -10.14
N ARG A 158 -6.73 -9.16 -9.81
CA ARG A 158 -7.65 -8.59 -10.80
C ARG A 158 -6.80 -7.89 -11.84
N GLY A 159 -7.12 -8.05 -13.12
CA GLY A 159 -6.27 -7.56 -14.20
C GLY A 159 -4.93 -8.29 -14.30
N PHE A 160 -4.83 -9.57 -13.94
CA PHE A 160 -3.57 -10.34 -14.06
C PHE A 160 -2.98 -10.34 -15.48
N LYS A 161 -3.82 -10.12 -16.51
CA LYS A 161 -3.40 -9.98 -17.92
C LYS A 161 -2.56 -8.73 -18.17
N GLU A 162 -2.62 -7.74 -17.28
CA GLU A 162 -1.80 -6.53 -17.34
C GLU A 162 -0.37 -6.74 -16.81
N ILE A 163 -0.12 -7.81 -16.05
CA ILE A 163 1.17 -8.02 -15.38
C ILE A 163 2.34 -8.10 -16.37
N PRO A 164 2.27 -8.83 -17.50
CA PRO A 164 3.37 -8.87 -18.46
C PRO A 164 3.77 -7.49 -18.96
N TYR A 165 2.80 -6.63 -19.28
CA TYR A 165 3.03 -5.27 -19.74
C TYR A 165 3.70 -4.40 -18.68
N VAL A 166 3.29 -4.54 -17.41
CA VAL A 166 3.97 -3.87 -16.28
C VAL A 166 5.42 -4.33 -16.17
N LEU A 167 5.69 -5.63 -16.33
CA LEU A 167 7.07 -6.17 -16.30
C LEU A 167 7.92 -5.69 -17.47
N GLU A 168 7.32 -5.57 -18.66
CA GLU A 168 7.94 -4.99 -19.87
C GLU A 168 8.17 -3.47 -19.76
N GLY A 169 7.66 -2.82 -18.70
CA GLY A 169 7.85 -1.39 -18.47
C GLY A 169 6.88 -0.49 -19.24
N MET A 170 5.75 -1.04 -19.69
CA MET A 170 4.71 -0.28 -20.37
C MET A 170 4.18 0.86 -19.48
N PRO A 171 4.13 2.11 -19.96
CA PRO A 171 3.66 3.24 -19.17
C PRO A 171 2.14 3.23 -19.03
N TYR A 172 1.70 3.62 -17.83
CA TYR A 172 0.29 3.84 -17.50
C TYR A 172 0.10 5.26 -16.99
N LEU A 173 -1.02 5.86 -17.37
CA LEU A 173 -1.48 7.16 -16.87
C LEU A 173 -2.88 6.98 -16.30
N ASP A 174 -3.05 7.30 -15.01
CA ASP A 174 -4.31 7.17 -14.28
C ASP A 174 -4.99 5.80 -14.46
N GLY A 175 -4.19 4.73 -14.45
CA GLY A 175 -4.72 3.38 -14.60
C GLY A 175 -4.87 2.88 -16.03
N SER A 176 -4.73 3.76 -17.01
CA SER A 176 -4.90 3.47 -18.43
C SER A 176 -3.55 3.30 -19.11
N ARG A 177 -3.44 2.24 -19.92
CA ARG A 177 -2.25 1.94 -20.71
C ARG A 177 -2.01 3.03 -21.76
N MET A 178 -0.79 3.51 -21.89
CA MET A 178 -0.42 4.41 -22.98
C MET A 178 0.09 3.60 -24.18
N GLU A 179 -0.83 3.25 -25.10
CA GLU A 179 -0.50 2.43 -26.29
C GLU A 179 0.39 3.16 -27.32
N ASN A 180 0.59 4.47 -27.17
CA ASN A 180 1.37 5.32 -28.09
C ASN A 180 2.44 6.18 -27.39
N ALA A 181 3.06 5.67 -26.32
CA ALA A 181 4.26 6.32 -25.78
C ALA A 181 5.45 5.98 -26.70
N VAL A 182 5.65 6.81 -27.72
CA VAL A 182 6.90 6.81 -28.50
C VAL A 182 8.03 7.07 -27.52
N VAL A 183 8.88 6.05 -27.33
CA VAL A 183 10.14 6.12 -26.56
C VAL A 183 11.11 7.06 -27.27
#